data_AF-A0A6H9LB59-F1
#
_entry.id   AF-A0A6H9LB59-F1
#
_cell.length_a   1.000
_cell.length_b   1.000
_cell.length_c   1.000
_cell.angle_alpha   90.00
_cell.angle_beta   90.00
_cell.angle_gamma   90.00
#
_symmetry.space_group_name_H-M   'P 1'
#
loop_
_entity.id
_entity.type
_entity.pdbx_description
1 polymer ?
#
loop_
_entity_poly.entity_id
_entity_poly.type
_entity_poly.pdbx_seq_one_letter_code
_entity_poly.pdbx_strand_id
1 'polypeptide(L)'
;MLKSGRYDWCLFVGHLALEKTLKAIFVERNDNNMPPKIHNLVRLADLCSIELDKGQKFLLDKINDFNIQTRYPDYKLNFYKRCTKEYTNEYFNKIKELYGWFNSLIK
;
A
#
# COMPACT_ATOMS: atom_id res chain seq x y z
N MET A 1 -2.57 14.35 -9.24
CA MET A 1 -1.59 14.16 -8.14
C MET A 1 -0.19 13.94 -8.70
N LEU A 2 0.06 12.86 -9.45
CA LEU A 2 1.34 12.65 -10.16
C LEU A 2 1.68 13.77 -11.16
N LYS A 3 0.72 14.16 -12.03
CA LYS A 3 0.87 15.31 -12.95
C LYS A 3 0.94 16.67 -12.25
N SER A 4 0.60 16.72 -10.96
CA SER A 4 0.51 17.94 -10.16
C SER A 4 1.72 18.12 -9.22
N GLY A 5 2.74 17.25 -9.31
CA GLY A 5 3.94 17.29 -8.47
C GLY A 5 3.75 16.84 -7.02
N ARG A 6 2.57 16.34 -6.63
CA ARG A 6 2.27 15.86 -5.27
C ARG A 6 2.59 14.38 -5.15
N TYR A 7 3.88 14.09 -5.07
CA TYR A 7 4.48 12.76 -5.18
C TYR A 7 4.30 11.91 -3.92
N ASP A 8 4.56 12.50 -2.74
CA ASP A 8 4.29 11.92 -1.43
C ASP A 8 2.83 11.46 -1.30
N TRP A 9 1.90 12.33 -1.69
CA TRP A 9 0.47 12.06 -1.62
C TRP A 9 0.05 10.95 -2.59
N CYS A 10 0.70 10.85 -3.75
CA CYS A 10 0.45 9.78 -4.71
C CYS A 10 0.80 8.41 -4.13
N LEU A 11 1.94 8.31 -3.44
CA LEU A 11 2.38 7.08 -2.78
C LEU A 11 1.52 6.72 -1.57
N PHE A 12 1.14 7.72 -0.77
CA PHE A 12 0.23 7.52 0.36
C PHE A 12 -1.13 6.99 -0.09
N VAL A 13 -1.74 7.59 -1.11
CA VAL A 13 -3.02 7.10 -1.67
C VAL A 13 -2.85 5.69 -2.25
N GLY A 14 -1.71 5.39 -2.86
CA GLY A 14 -1.39 4.05 -3.34
C GLY A 14 -1.34 3.01 -2.21
N HIS A 15 -0.71 3.34 -1.08
CA HIS A 15 -0.75 2.50 0.13
C HIS A 15 -2.19 2.27 0.60
N LEU A 16 -2.99 3.33 0.72
CA LEU A 16 -4.39 3.22 1.17
C LEU A 16 -5.23 2.36 0.23
N ALA A 17 -5.02 2.44 -1.07
CA ALA A 17 -5.73 1.61 -2.05
C ALA A 17 -5.47 0.13 -1.80
N LEU A 18 -4.20 -0.27 -1.64
CA LEU A 18 -3.84 -1.66 -1.33
C LEU A 18 -4.40 -2.11 0.03
N GLU A 19 -4.36 -1.24 1.04
CA GLU A 19 -4.92 -1.54 2.36
C GLU A 19 -6.42 -1.86 2.26
N LYS A 20 -7.18 -1.04 1.53
CA LYS A 20 -8.62 -1.24 1.37
C LYS A 20 -8.93 -2.49 0.55
N THR A 21 -8.18 -2.78 -0.50
CA THR A 21 -8.33 -4.02 -1.27
C THR A 21 -8.08 -5.25 -0.40
N LEU A 22 -6.97 -5.28 0.36
CA LEU A 22 -6.69 -6.39 1.27
C LEU A 22 -7.77 -6.55 2.35
N LYS A 23 -8.31 -5.45 2.87
CA LYS A 23 -9.43 -5.51 3.82
C LYS A 23 -10.73 -6.02 3.18
N ALA A 24 -10.97 -5.73 1.90
CA ALA A 24 -12.10 -6.31 1.17
C ALA A 24 -11.93 -7.82 1.01
N ILE A 25 -10.74 -8.27 0.59
CA ILE A 25 -10.41 -9.71 0.49
C ILE A 25 -10.58 -10.39 1.86
N PHE A 26 -10.15 -9.75 2.94
CA PHE A 26 -10.33 -10.29 4.29
C PHE A 26 -11.81 -10.53 4.60
N VAL A 27 -12.68 -9.54 4.37
CA VAL A 27 -14.11 -9.64 4.62
C VAL A 27 -14.74 -10.77 3.81
N GLU A 28 -14.38 -10.88 2.52
CA GLU A 28 -14.86 -11.94 1.63
C GLU A 28 -14.43 -13.34 2.11
N ARG A 29 -13.18 -13.51 2.55
CA ARG A 29 -12.61 -14.81 2.93
C ARG A 29 -12.89 -15.23 4.37
N ASN A 30 -13.40 -14.33 5.20
CA ASN A 30 -13.63 -14.56 6.63
C ASN A 30 -15.09 -14.32 7.01
N ASP A 31 -16.04 -14.79 6.20
CA ASP A 31 -17.49 -14.76 6.49
C ASP A 31 -18.04 -13.38 6.87
N ASN A 32 -17.62 -12.33 6.16
CA ASN A 32 -17.97 -10.94 6.45
C ASN A 32 -17.52 -10.43 7.83
N ASN A 33 -16.53 -11.05 8.45
CA ASN A 33 -15.96 -10.58 9.71
C ASN A 33 -15.32 -9.19 9.56
N MET A 34 -15.34 -8.43 10.65
CA MET A 34 -14.76 -7.10 10.67
C MET A 34 -13.24 -7.16 10.43
N PRO A 35 -12.70 -6.41 9.45
CA PRO A 35 -11.29 -6.43 9.18
C PRO A 35 -10.50 -5.81 10.34
N PRO A 36 -9.29 -6.32 10.62
CA PRO A 36 -8.46 -5.83 11.71
C PRO A 36 -8.08 -4.36 11.52
N LYS A 37 -7.98 -3.62 12.63
CA LYS A 37 -7.54 -2.21 12.67
C LYS A 37 -6.01 -2.10 12.56
N ILE A 38 -5.45 -2.71 11.54
CA ILE A 38 -4.02 -2.65 11.19
C ILE A 38 -3.82 -2.02 9.81
N HIS A 39 -2.62 -1.49 9.58
CA HIS A 39 -2.22 -0.85 8.31
C HIS A 39 -1.05 -1.54 7.61
N ASN A 40 -0.42 -2.51 8.27
CA ASN A 40 0.70 -3.25 7.70
C ASN A 40 0.17 -4.20 6.61
N LEU A 41 0.55 -3.93 5.37
CA LEU A 41 0.06 -4.66 4.20
C LEU A 41 0.53 -6.12 4.17
N VAL A 42 1.75 -6.42 4.63
CA VAL A 42 2.26 -7.80 4.72
C VAL A 42 1.40 -8.61 5.69
N ARG A 43 1.14 -8.05 6.88
CA ARG A 43 0.30 -8.72 7.89
C ARG A 43 -1.16 -8.86 7.43
N LEU A 44 -1.70 -7.88 6.71
CA LEU A 44 -3.04 -7.98 6.13
C LEU A 44 -3.12 -9.11 5.09
N ALA A 45 -2.12 -9.23 4.22
CA ALA A 45 -2.05 -10.31 3.24
C ALA A 45 -1.92 -11.69 3.89
N ASP A 46 -1.09 -11.82 4.94
CA ASP A 46 -0.99 -13.07 5.72
C ASP A 46 -2.35 -13.45 6.34
N LEU A 47 -3.09 -12.48 6.91
CA LEU A 47 -4.44 -12.72 7.46
C LEU A 47 -5.49 -13.07 6.40
N CYS A 48 -5.26 -12.69 5.14
CA CYS A 48 -6.09 -13.10 4.00
C CYS A 48 -5.68 -14.47 3.44
N SER A 49 -4.69 -15.15 4.03
CA SER A 49 -4.06 -16.36 3.49
C SER A 49 -3.57 -16.17 2.05
N ILE A 50 -3.00 -15.02 1.73
CA ILE A 50 -2.38 -14.74 0.43
C ILE A 50 -0.91 -15.15 0.51
N GLU A 51 -0.50 -16.10 -0.32
CA GLU A 51 0.91 -16.48 -0.45
C GLU A 51 1.67 -15.43 -1.25
N LEU A 52 2.44 -14.61 -0.53
CA LEU A 52 3.31 -13.62 -1.12
C LEU A 52 4.72 -14.19 -1.34
N ASP A 53 5.28 -13.96 -2.52
CA ASP A 53 6.70 -14.24 -2.75
C ASP A 53 7.61 -13.23 -2.00
N LYS A 54 8.92 -13.50 -1.98
CA LYS A 54 9.89 -12.65 -1.28
C LYS A 54 9.92 -11.21 -1.82
N GLY A 55 9.79 -11.04 -3.13
CA GLY A 55 9.77 -9.73 -3.79
C GLY A 55 8.51 -8.94 -3.46
N GLN A 56 7.35 -9.60 -3.46
CA GLN A 56 6.07 -9.01 -3.07
C GLN A 56 6.06 -8.61 -1.60
N LYS A 57 6.57 -9.47 -0.70
CA LYS A 57 6.71 -9.12 0.73
C LYS A 57 7.59 -7.89 0.91
N PHE A 58 8.75 -7.86 0.26
CA PHE A 58 9.65 -6.70 0.33
C PHE A 58 9.01 -5.43 -0.22
N LEU A 59 8.27 -5.54 -1.34
CA LEU A 59 7.57 -4.41 -1.93
C LEU A 59 6.46 -3.86 -1.02
N LEU A 60 5.63 -4.73 -0.44
CA LEU A 60 4.59 -4.32 0.51
C LEU A 60 5.18 -3.69 1.78
N ASP A 61 6.30 -4.22 2.27
CA ASP A 61 7.03 -3.63 3.39
C ASP A 61 7.50 -2.20 3.05
N LYS A 62 8.07 -1.99 1.86
CA LYS A 62 8.42 -0.63 1.38
C LYS A 62 7.21 0.29 1.20
N ILE A 63 6.06 -0.25 0.80
CA ILE A 63 4.85 0.56 0.65
C ILE A 63 4.25 0.92 2.02
N ASN A 64 4.48 0.12 3.07
CA ASN A 64 4.09 0.51 4.44
C ASN A 64 4.79 1.81 4.88
N ASP A 65 6.02 2.05 4.44
CA ASP A 65 6.75 3.30 4.72
C ASP A 65 6.03 4.54 4.16
N PHE A 66 5.14 4.36 3.16
CA PHE A 66 4.38 5.45 2.56
C PHE A 66 3.16 5.84 3.40
N ASN A 67 2.78 5.02 4.38
CA ASN A 67 1.76 5.33 5.38
C ASN A 67 2.32 6.25 6.47
N ILE A 68 2.75 7.43 6.06
CA ILE A 68 3.37 8.42 6.94
C ILE A 68 2.25 9.07 7.77
N GLN A 69 1.92 8.43 8.89
CA GLN A 69 1.06 9.00 9.94
C GLN A 69 1.85 10.01 10.79
N THR A 70 2.51 10.98 10.19
CA THR A 70 3.35 11.87 11.00
C THR A 70 2.55 13.07 11.49
N ARG A 71 2.24 13.02 12.78
CA ARG A 71 2.04 14.19 13.64
C ARG A 71 3.29 15.11 13.73
N TYR A 72 4.41 14.73 13.08
CA TYR A 72 5.70 15.44 13.12
C TYR A 72 6.18 15.85 11.70
N PRO A 73 6.30 17.16 11.41
CA PRO A 73 6.66 17.69 10.09
C PRO A 73 8.05 17.29 9.55
N ASP A 74 9.02 17.04 10.42
CA ASP A 74 10.43 16.88 10.02
C ASP A 74 10.71 15.56 9.30
N TYR A 75 10.08 14.48 9.76
CA TYR A 75 10.13 13.17 9.09
C TYR A 75 9.45 13.23 7.71
N LYS A 76 8.35 13.98 7.60
CA LYS A 76 7.65 14.21 6.35
C LYS A 76 8.54 14.96 5.35
N LEU A 77 9.32 15.94 5.81
CA LEU A 77 10.20 16.73 4.94
C LEU A 77 11.30 15.88 4.29
N ASN A 78 11.92 14.97 5.05
CA ASN A 78 12.98 14.09 4.53
C ASN A 78 12.43 13.03 3.57
N PHE A 79 11.23 12.49 3.83
CA PHE A 79 10.57 11.60 2.89
C PHE A 79 10.12 12.34 1.62
N TYR A 80 9.55 13.54 1.77
CA TYR A 80 9.14 14.40 0.65
C TYR A 80 10.32 14.71 -0.29
N LYS A 81 11.52 14.96 0.27
CA LYS A 81 12.75 15.15 -0.51
C LYS A 81 13.19 13.90 -1.29
N ARG A 82 12.80 12.69 -0.85
CA ARG A 82 13.09 11.42 -1.54
C ARG A 82 12.05 11.09 -2.61
N CYS A 83 10.84 11.63 -2.52
CA CYS A 83 9.78 11.44 -3.49
C CYS A 83 10.01 12.25 -4.77
N THR A 84 10.99 11.84 -5.57
CA THR A 84 11.15 12.36 -6.93
C THR A 84 10.04 11.82 -7.85
N LYS A 85 9.92 12.42 -9.03
CA LYS A 85 8.97 11.96 -10.05
C LYS A 85 9.25 10.52 -10.45
N GLU A 86 10.52 10.19 -10.63
CA GLU A 86 11.01 8.88 -11.06
C GLU A 86 10.70 7.82 -10.00
N TYR A 87 11.07 8.11 -8.74
CA TYR A 87 10.79 7.25 -7.60
C TYR A 87 9.27 7.01 -7.47
N THR A 88 8.49 8.07 -7.56
CA THR A 88 7.03 7.96 -7.43
C THR A 88 6.42 7.16 -8.57
N ASN A 89 6.88 7.37 -9.80
CA ASN A 89 6.35 6.66 -10.96
C ASN A 89 6.69 5.17 -10.91
N GLU A 90 7.90 4.82 -10.46
CA GLU A 90 8.31 3.43 -10.25
C GLU A 90 7.38 2.73 -9.24
N TYR A 91 7.24 3.28 -8.04
CA TYR A 91 6.39 2.67 -7.01
C TYR A 91 4.90 2.72 -7.37
N PHE A 92 4.45 3.76 -8.06
CA PHE A 92 3.06 3.83 -8.52
C PHE A 92 2.72 2.72 -9.52
N ASN A 93 3.63 2.39 -10.44
CA ASN A 93 3.44 1.27 -11.37
C ASN A 93 3.43 -0.07 -10.62
N LYS A 94 4.37 -0.28 -9.68
CA LYS A 94 4.40 -1.47 -8.83
C LYS A 94 3.12 -1.63 -7.98
N ILE A 95 2.60 -0.52 -7.43
CA ILE A 95 1.34 -0.50 -6.69
C ILE A 95 0.17 -0.87 -7.60
N LYS A 96 0.14 -0.38 -8.84
CA LYS A 96 -0.91 -0.74 -9.81
C LYS A 96 -0.88 -2.23 -10.15
N GLU A 97 0.29 -2.81 -10.34
CA GLU A 97 0.45 -4.24 -10.60
C GLU A 97 -0.09 -5.07 -9.42
N LEU A 98 0.33 -4.74 -8.19
CA LEU A 98 -0.18 -5.38 -6.97
C LEU A 98 -1.70 -5.21 -6.81
N TYR A 99 -2.22 -4.02 -7.09
CA TYR A 99 -3.66 -3.73 -7.02
C TYR A 99 -4.45 -4.58 -8.02
N GLY A 100 -3.96 -4.69 -9.26
CA GLY A 100 -4.56 -5.54 -10.28
C GLY A 100 -4.57 -7.02 -9.88
N TRP A 101 -3.45 -7.50 -9.33
CA TRP A 101 -3.35 -8.86 -8.83
C TRP A 101 -4.27 -9.12 -7.62
N PHE A 102 -4.30 -8.24 -6.63
CA PHE A 102 -5.21 -8.38 -5.50
C PHE A 102 -6.68 -8.35 -5.92
N ASN A 103 -7.06 -7.50 -6.87
CA ASN A 103 -8.43 -7.50 -7.40
C ASN A 103 -8.78 -8.80 -8.12
N SER A 104 -7.83 -9.47 -8.78
CA SER A 104 -8.11 -10.78 -9.38
C SER A 104 -8.29 -11.90 -8.35
N LEU A 105 -8.02 -11.63 -7.07
CA LEU A 105 -8.25 -12.57 -5.96
C LEU A 105 -9.63 -12.41 -5.30
N ILE A 106 -10.37 -11.36 -5.66
CA ILE A 106 -11.74 -11.07 -5.23
C ILE A 106 -12.70 -11.67 -6.27
N LYS A 107 -13.71 -12.43 -5.85
CA LYS A 107 -14.72 -13.01 -6.75
C LYS A 107 -15.95 -12.13 -6.94
#